data_AF-A0A0D0S1R2-F1
#
_entry.id   AF-A0A0D0S1R2-F1
#
_cell.length_a   1.000
_cell.length_b   1.000
_cell.length_c   1.000
_cell.angle_alpha   90.00
_cell.angle_beta   90.00
_cell.angle_gamma   90.00
#
_symmetry.space_group_name_H-M   'P 1'
#
loop_
_entity.id
_entity.type
_entity.pdbx_description
1 polymer ?
#
loop_
_entity_poly.entity_id
_entity_poly.type
_entity_poly.pdbx_seq_one_letter_code
_entity_poly.pdbx_strand_id
1 'polypeptide(L)'
;MPLTYEQIVRICKQINDKHMPDGQAFVDAVDEWLERYDGENGKEFMFQAFKKLLSLVDEHIHTIERKVNIRPTCTKGCTHCCYFPIITTRAEATWIMTHIAKLPNDEQERIYKHIQWYIQHCSEQIKRVETLDFTEERNFKKIYMKEQLPCIFLNPETNTCFIYDVRPIPCRTYVNYCSPSVCAKSHMPNEPFSYEFLYEFYIESLHDLIQTLIYEGEDVGIDYPDDLFTMDYLFCYFINEKK
;
A
#
# COMPACT_ATOMS: atom_id res chain seq x y z
N MET A 1 -24.43 -4.60 -7.40
CA MET A 1 -24.57 -3.65 -8.52
C MET A 1 -23.62 -2.50 -8.26
N PRO A 2 -22.97 -1.93 -9.28
CA PRO A 2 -22.09 -0.78 -9.09
C PRO A 2 -22.86 0.41 -8.53
N LEU A 3 -22.25 1.14 -7.59
CA LEU A 3 -22.87 2.29 -6.97
C LEU A 3 -22.80 3.53 -7.86
N THR A 4 -23.78 4.41 -7.74
CA THR A 4 -23.72 5.77 -8.30
C THR A 4 -22.89 6.69 -7.39
N TYR A 5 -22.45 7.83 -7.92
CA TYR A 5 -21.73 8.84 -7.13
C TYR A 5 -22.50 9.29 -5.88
N GLU A 6 -23.79 9.60 -6.02
CA GLU A 6 -24.63 10.01 -4.89
C GLU A 6 -24.74 8.92 -3.81
N GLN A 7 -24.79 7.65 -4.22
CA GLN A 7 -24.79 6.53 -3.28
C GLN A 7 -23.45 6.44 -2.52
N ILE A 8 -22.33 6.60 -3.23
CA ILE A 8 -21.00 6.62 -2.60
C ILE A 8 -20.90 7.76 -1.60
N VAL A 9 -21.30 8.98 -1.95
CA VAL A 9 -21.25 10.14 -1.03
C VAL A 9 -22.09 9.88 0.23
N ARG A 10 -23.28 9.28 0.10
CA ARG A 10 -24.12 8.92 1.26
C ARG A 10 -23.47 7.86 2.13
N ILE A 11 -22.83 6.86 1.53
CA ILE A 11 -22.11 5.80 2.26
C ILE A 11 -20.87 6.38 2.96
N CYS A 12 -20.07 7.22 2.30
CA CYS A 12 -18.95 7.92 2.94
C CYS A 12 -19.42 8.68 4.17
N LYS A 13 -20.52 9.42 4.06
CA LYS A 13 -21.12 10.13 5.20
C LYS A 13 -21.53 9.17 6.31
N GLN A 14 -22.18 8.05 5.98
CA GLN A 14 -22.55 7.04 6.97
C GLN A 14 -21.34 6.44 7.69
N ILE A 15 -20.24 6.18 6.96
CA ILE A 15 -19.00 5.67 7.54
C ILE A 15 -18.41 6.70 8.50
N ASN A 16 -18.25 7.94 8.04
CA ASN A 16 -17.70 9.04 8.84
C ASN A 16 -18.52 9.30 10.11
N ASP A 17 -19.85 9.22 10.02
CA ASP A 17 -20.73 9.54 11.15
C ASP A 17 -20.87 8.38 12.17
N LYS A 18 -20.71 7.11 11.76
CA LYS A 18 -21.14 5.96 12.58
C LYS A 18 -20.21 4.75 12.61
N HIS A 19 -19.24 4.67 11.71
CA HIS A 19 -18.41 3.48 11.52
C HIS A 19 -16.92 3.78 11.45
N MET A 20 -16.50 5.01 11.80
CA MET A 20 -15.10 5.33 12.03
C MET A 20 -14.55 4.42 13.14
N PRO A 21 -13.45 3.71 12.89
CA PRO A 21 -12.76 2.97 13.93
C PRO A 21 -12.07 3.94 14.90
N ASP A 22 -11.91 3.51 16.14
CA ASP A 22 -11.23 4.23 17.22
C ASP A 22 -9.76 3.82 17.38
N GLY A 23 -9.28 2.89 16.55
CA GLY A 23 -7.91 2.38 16.60
C GLY A 23 -7.66 1.30 17.66
N GLN A 24 -8.62 1.02 18.56
CA GLN A 24 -8.37 0.13 19.70
C GLN A 24 -7.93 -1.28 19.28
N ALA A 25 -8.51 -1.82 18.21
CA ALA A 25 -8.14 -3.14 17.69
C ALA A 25 -6.68 -3.20 17.19
N PHE A 26 -6.09 -2.07 16.77
CA PHE A 26 -4.67 -1.99 16.40
C PHE A 26 -3.78 -2.01 17.65
N VAL A 27 -4.14 -1.24 18.67
CA VAL A 27 -3.46 -1.23 19.98
C VAL A 27 -3.49 -2.64 20.60
N ASP A 28 -4.67 -3.25 20.68
CA ASP A 28 -4.83 -4.60 21.23
C ASP A 28 -3.96 -5.64 20.48
N ALA A 29 -3.85 -5.50 19.15
CA ALA A 29 -3.05 -6.39 18.33
C ALA A 29 -1.55 -6.20 18.58
N VAL A 30 -1.09 -4.95 18.71
CA VAL A 30 0.31 -4.62 19.05
C VAL A 30 0.68 -5.23 20.40
N ASP A 31 -0.14 -4.99 21.42
CA ASP A 31 0.05 -5.54 22.78
C ASP A 31 0.12 -7.08 22.74
N GLU A 32 -0.83 -7.74 22.07
CA GLU A 32 -0.87 -9.20 21.94
C GLU A 32 0.40 -9.75 21.25
N TRP A 33 0.91 -9.05 20.23
CA TRP A 33 2.09 -9.52 19.50
C TRP A 33 3.38 -9.32 20.29
N LEU A 34 3.51 -8.19 21.01
CA LEU A 34 4.65 -7.93 21.89
C LEU A 34 4.68 -8.90 23.07
N GLU A 35 3.53 -9.21 23.69
CA GLU A 35 3.44 -10.21 24.78
C GLU A 35 3.89 -11.62 24.33
N ARG A 36 3.74 -11.93 23.05
CA ARG A 36 4.13 -13.22 22.47
C ARG A 36 5.53 -13.24 21.88
N TYR A 37 6.17 -12.08 21.78
CA TYR A 37 7.54 -12.00 21.29
C TYR A 37 8.48 -12.65 22.30
N ASP A 38 9.35 -13.54 21.82
CA ASP A 38 10.24 -14.34 22.67
C ASP A 38 11.62 -13.68 22.86
N GLY A 39 11.83 -12.48 22.32
CA GLY A 39 13.11 -11.77 22.41
C GLY A 39 14.16 -12.29 21.44
N GLU A 40 13.76 -12.96 20.35
CA GLU A 40 14.67 -13.39 19.29
C GLU A 40 14.20 -12.94 17.91
N ASN A 41 15.14 -12.39 17.13
CA ASN A 41 14.98 -12.10 15.70
C ASN A 41 13.94 -11.00 15.40
N GLY A 42 14.20 -9.80 15.92
CA GLY A 42 13.38 -8.59 15.68
C GLY A 42 13.07 -8.32 14.20
N LYS A 43 14.00 -8.62 13.27
CA LYS A 43 13.77 -8.48 11.82
C LYS A 43 12.64 -9.36 11.31
N GLU A 44 12.66 -10.64 11.66
CA GLU A 44 11.62 -11.58 11.25
C GLU A 44 10.30 -11.20 11.90
N PHE A 45 10.33 -10.86 13.20
CA PHE A 45 9.15 -10.40 13.91
C PHE A 45 8.52 -9.18 13.21
N MET A 46 9.31 -8.15 12.89
CA MET A 46 8.81 -6.94 12.21
C MET A 46 8.25 -7.25 10.82
N PHE A 47 8.90 -8.12 10.06
CA PHE A 47 8.38 -8.54 8.76
C PHE A 47 7.02 -9.26 8.88
N GLN A 48 6.85 -10.13 9.89
CA GLN A 48 5.57 -10.78 10.14
C GLN A 48 4.51 -9.82 10.68
N ALA A 49 4.89 -8.90 11.57
CA ALA A 49 4.01 -7.88 12.11
C ALA A 49 3.50 -6.93 11.01
N PHE A 50 4.38 -6.50 10.09
CA PHE A 50 3.99 -5.77 8.88
C PHE A 50 2.89 -6.51 8.10
N LYS A 51 3.08 -7.79 7.77
CA LYS A 51 2.06 -8.59 7.06
C LYS A 51 0.74 -8.72 7.84
N LYS A 52 0.82 -8.88 9.16
CA LYS A 52 -0.36 -8.97 10.03
C LYS A 52 -1.11 -7.64 10.09
N LEU A 53 -0.40 -6.51 10.20
CA LEU A 53 -1.00 -5.17 10.16
C LEU A 53 -1.70 -4.91 8.82
N LEU A 54 -1.07 -5.28 7.70
CA LEU A 54 -1.72 -5.21 6.39
C LEU A 54 -3.01 -6.04 6.34
N SER A 55 -3.02 -7.21 6.97
CA SER A 55 -4.22 -8.08 7.06
C SER A 55 -5.28 -7.47 7.98
N LEU A 56 -4.87 -6.87 9.10
CA LEU A 56 -5.76 -6.17 10.03
C LEU A 56 -6.47 -4.98 9.34
N VAL A 57 -5.75 -4.23 8.52
CA VAL A 57 -6.34 -3.17 7.67
C VAL A 57 -7.41 -3.76 6.74
N ASP A 58 -7.11 -4.86 6.04
CA ASP A 58 -8.09 -5.52 5.17
C ASP A 58 -9.34 -5.98 5.95
N GLU A 59 -9.17 -6.54 7.16
CA GLU A 59 -10.28 -6.97 8.03
C GLU A 59 -11.15 -5.81 8.50
N HIS A 60 -10.54 -4.66 8.83
CA HIS A 60 -11.25 -3.44 9.18
C HIS A 60 -12.06 -2.90 8.01
N ILE A 61 -11.46 -2.86 6.81
CA ILE A 61 -12.17 -2.47 5.58
C ILE A 61 -13.38 -3.40 5.36
N HIS A 62 -13.19 -4.72 5.36
CA HIS A 62 -14.29 -5.68 5.19
C HIS A 62 -15.38 -5.53 6.28
N THR A 63 -15.00 -5.18 7.50
CA THR A 63 -15.97 -4.95 8.58
C THR A 63 -16.78 -3.69 8.34
N ILE A 64 -16.17 -2.60 7.90
CA ILE A 64 -16.88 -1.37 7.53
C ILE A 64 -17.79 -1.64 6.34
N GLU A 65 -17.29 -2.31 5.29
CA GLU A 65 -18.05 -2.68 4.10
C GLU A 65 -19.32 -3.49 4.45
N ARG A 66 -19.19 -4.48 5.37
CA ARG A 66 -20.33 -5.25 5.89
C ARG A 66 -21.33 -4.37 6.64
N LYS A 67 -20.86 -3.45 7.48
CA LYS A 67 -21.72 -2.54 8.27
C LYS A 67 -22.55 -1.61 7.38
N VAL A 68 -22.00 -1.18 6.24
CA VAL A 68 -22.71 -0.31 5.27
C VAL A 68 -23.26 -1.05 4.05
N ASN A 69 -23.17 -2.38 4.03
CA ASN A 69 -23.67 -3.27 2.99
C ASN A 69 -23.19 -2.91 1.57
N ILE A 70 -21.87 -2.70 1.42
CA ILE A 70 -21.21 -2.50 0.13
C ILE A 70 -20.22 -3.62 -0.15
N ARG A 71 -19.80 -3.74 -1.41
CA ARG A 71 -18.72 -4.64 -1.83
C ARG A 71 -17.92 -3.98 -2.95
N PRO A 72 -16.58 -4.11 -2.93
CA PRO A 72 -15.74 -3.51 -3.95
C PRO A 72 -16.01 -4.16 -5.31
N THR A 73 -15.91 -3.36 -6.37
CA THR A 73 -15.89 -3.87 -7.76
C THR A 73 -14.47 -4.26 -8.18
N CYS A 74 -13.46 -3.83 -7.41
CA CYS A 74 -12.08 -4.27 -7.56
C CYS A 74 -11.92 -5.76 -7.25
N THR A 75 -11.24 -6.47 -8.14
CA THR A 75 -10.84 -7.86 -7.97
C THR A 75 -9.39 -8.02 -8.41
N LYS A 76 -8.74 -9.12 -8.03
CA LYS A 76 -7.42 -9.48 -8.59
C LYS A 76 -7.53 -9.53 -10.12
N GLY A 77 -6.69 -8.77 -10.81
CA GLY A 77 -6.83 -8.54 -12.27
C GLY A 77 -7.30 -7.14 -12.65
N CYS A 78 -7.79 -6.33 -11.71
CA CYS A 78 -8.10 -4.91 -11.93
C CYS A 78 -6.83 -4.07 -11.81
N THR A 79 -6.50 -3.26 -12.84
CA THR A 79 -5.21 -2.56 -12.94
C THR A 79 -5.31 -1.05 -12.85
N HIS A 80 -6.51 -0.48 -12.69
CA HIS A 80 -6.69 0.97 -12.77
C HIS A 80 -5.92 1.74 -11.68
N CYS A 81 -5.93 1.25 -10.43
CA CYS A 81 -5.13 1.84 -9.35
C CYS A 81 -3.63 1.58 -9.53
N CYS A 82 -3.22 0.64 -10.38
CA CYS A 82 -1.82 0.41 -10.69
C CYS A 82 -1.21 1.53 -11.54
N TYR A 83 -2.00 2.49 -12.06
CA TYR A 83 -1.50 3.68 -12.76
C TYR A 83 -1.54 4.95 -11.90
N PHE A 84 -1.84 4.80 -10.61
CA PHE A 84 -1.86 5.91 -9.67
C PHE A 84 -0.45 6.11 -9.08
N PRO A 85 -0.10 7.32 -8.62
CA PRO A 85 1.12 7.50 -7.85
C PRO A 85 1.01 6.74 -6.53
N ILE A 86 1.82 5.70 -6.36
CA ILE A 86 1.92 4.93 -5.12
C ILE A 86 3.07 5.53 -4.33
N ILE A 87 2.75 6.27 -3.27
CA ILE A 87 3.73 6.82 -2.33
C ILE A 87 3.80 5.91 -1.12
N THR A 88 4.99 5.40 -0.78
CA THR A 88 5.18 4.43 0.31
C THR A 88 6.36 4.85 1.16
N THR A 89 6.46 4.31 2.37
CA THR A 89 7.62 4.54 3.22
C THR A 89 8.78 3.64 2.79
N ARG A 90 10.01 4.03 3.12
CA ARG A 90 11.19 3.18 2.90
C ARG A 90 11.08 1.86 3.68
N ALA A 91 10.53 1.88 4.88
CA ALA A 91 10.28 0.68 5.69
C ALA A 91 9.36 -0.32 4.98
N GLU A 92 8.23 0.14 4.43
CA GLU A 92 7.34 -0.70 3.62
C GLU A 92 8.07 -1.29 2.41
N ALA A 93 8.86 -0.49 1.70
CA ALA A 93 9.68 -0.96 0.58
C ALA A 93 10.69 -2.04 1.02
N THR A 94 11.36 -1.86 2.15
CA THR A 94 12.29 -2.84 2.74
C THR A 94 11.61 -4.16 3.07
N TRP A 95 10.40 -4.13 3.64
CA TRP A 95 9.65 -5.36 3.90
C TRP A 95 9.10 -6.00 2.63
N ILE A 96 8.75 -5.23 1.60
CA ILE A 96 8.42 -5.75 0.27
C ILE A 96 9.64 -6.48 -0.33
N MET A 97 10.84 -5.91 -0.23
CA MET A 97 12.08 -6.57 -0.67
C MET A 97 12.36 -7.84 0.11
N THR A 98 12.14 -7.82 1.42
CA THR A 98 12.23 -9.01 2.29
C THR A 98 11.25 -10.10 1.86
N HIS A 99 10.02 -9.73 1.49
CA HIS A 99 9.04 -10.66 0.95
C HIS A 99 9.53 -11.29 -0.35
N ILE A 100 10.01 -10.49 -1.30
CA ILE A 100 10.54 -10.98 -2.58
C ILE A 100 11.69 -11.96 -2.33
N ALA A 101 12.65 -11.62 -1.45
CA ALA A 101 13.79 -12.48 -1.13
C ALA A 101 13.40 -13.83 -0.48
N LYS A 102 12.19 -13.94 0.08
CA LYS A 102 11.64 -15.17 0.67
C LYS A 102 10.79 -16.00 -0.29
N LEU A 103 10.50 -15.53 -1.50
CA LEU A 103 9.74 -16.28 -2.51
C LEU A 103 10.56 -17.44 -3.09
N PRO A 104 9.94 -18.44 -3.75
CA PRO A 104 10.67 -19.43 -4.54
C PRO A 104 11.56 -18.77 -5.61
N ASN A 105 12.73 -19.38 -5.90
CA ASN A 105 13.73 -18.80 -6.80
C ASN A 105 13.19 -18.44 -8.19
N ASP A 106 12.26 -19.22 -8.74
CA ASP A 106 11.64 -18.95 -10.03
C ASP A 106 10.69 -17.74 -9.99
N GLU A 107 9.99 -17.53 -8.87
CA GLU A 107 9.17 -16.33 -8.65
C GLU A 107 10.06 -15.09 -8.47
N GLN A 108 11.14 -15.19 -7.69
CA GLN A 108 12.13 -14.12 -7.54
C GLN A 108 12.70 -13.70 -8.90
N GLU A 109 13.17 -14.66 -9.69
CA GLU A 109 13.76 -14.40 -11.00
C GLU A 109 12.75 -13.72 -11.95
N ARG A 110 11.47 -14.11 -11.90
CA ARG A 110 10.40 -13.45 -12.67
C ARG A 110 10.23 -11.99 -12.27
N ILE A 111 10.21 -11.70 -10.97
CA ILE A 111 10.06 -10.33 -10.46
C ILE A 111 11.26 -9.48 -10.85
N TYR A 112 12.50 -9.98 -10.67
CA TYR A 112 13.70 -9.22 -11.03
C TYR A 112 13.78 -8.97 -12.54
N LYS A 113 13.46 -9.97 -13.38
CA LYS A 113 13.36 -9.77 -14.84
C LYS A 113 12.31 -8.72 -15.19
N HIS A 114 11.16 -8.73 -14.53
CA HIS A 114 10.13 -7.72 -14.73
C HIS A 114 10.59 -6.32 -14.33
N ILE A 115 11.29 -6.16 -13.19
CA ILE A 115 11.86 -4.87 -12.77
C ILE A 115 12.88 -4.36 -13.80
N GLN A 116 13.77 -5.23 -14.31
CA GLN A 116 14.72 -4.84 -15.35
C GLN A 116 14.01 -4.41 -16.65
N TRP A 117 12.98 -5.16 -17.06
CA TRP A 117 12.14 -4.79 -18.19
C TRP A 117 11.46 -3.44 -17.96
N TYR A 118 10.90 -3.21 -16.77
CA TYR A 118 10.20 -1.98 -16.39
C TYR A 118 11.13 -0.77 -16.48
N ILE A 119 12.34 -0.86 -15.91
CA ILE A 119 13.35 0.22 -15.96
C ILE A 119 13.68 0.59 -17.42
N GLN A 120 13.82 -0.40 -18.29
CA GLN A 120 14.14 -0.16 -19.70
C GLN A 120 12.97 0.47 -20.46
N HIS A 121 11.76 -0.09 -20.31
CA HIS A 121 10.60 0.28 -21.13
C HIS A 121 9.84 1.50 -20.62
N CYS A 122 9.98 1.84 -19.33
CA CYS A 122 9.31 2.97 -18.70
C CYS A 122 10.27 4.12 -18.34
N SER A 123 11.54 4.05 -18.76
CA SER A 123 12.59 5.02 -18.38
C SER A 123 12.21 6.48 -18.62
N GLU A 124 11.57 6.77 -19.75
CA GLU A 124 11.18 8.14 -20.11
C GLU A 124 10.00 8.65 -19.26
N GLN A 125 9.01 7.81 -18.96
CA GLN A 125 7.93 8.13 -18.04
C GLN A 125 8.48 8.34 -16.62
N ILE A 126 9.38 7.46 -16.15
CA ILE A 126 10.03 7.56 -14.83
C ILE A 126 10.71 8.91 -14.68
N LYS A 127 11.56 9.32 -15.63
CA LYS A 127 12.25 10.63 -15.59
C LYS A 127 11.28 11.82 -15.49
N ARG A 128 10.10 11.71 -16.11
CA ARG A 128 9.09 12.78 -16.10
C ARG A 128 8.33 12.86 -14.77
N VAL A 129 8.14 11.74 -14.08
CA VAL A 129 7.40 11.72 -12.80
C VAL A 129 8.30 11.73 -11.57
N GLU A 130 9.55 11.29 -11.65
CA GLU A 130 10.51 11.29 -10.51
C GLU A 130 10.78 12.71 -10.01
N THR A 131 10.72 13.71 -10.90
CA THR A 131 10.88 15.13 -10.54
C THR A 131 9.60 15.79 -10.03
N LEU A 132 8.47 15.06 -10.02
CA LEU A 132 7.18 15.58 -9.59
C LEU A 132 7.06 15.53 -8.07
N ASP A 133 7.18 16.69 -7.43
CA ASP A 133 7.04 16.83 -5.99
C ASP A 133 5.58 16.59 -5.54
N PHE A 134 5.32 15.45 -4.89
CA PHE A 134 4.00 15.08 -4.39
C PHE A 134 3.59 15.80 -3.10
N THR A 135 4.49 16.55 -2.47
CA THR A 135 4.23 17.32 -1.25
C THR A 135 3.75 18.74 -1.55
N GLU A 136 4.33 19.38 -2.58
CA GLU A 136 4.02 20.78 -2.94
C GLU A 136 3.06 20.90 -4.14
N GLU A 137 3.09 19.98 -5.12
CA GLU A 137 2.25 20.09 -6.32
C GLU A 137 0.83 19.55 -6.07
N ARG A 138 -0.13 20.45 -5.89
CA ARG A 138 -1.55 20.11 -5.63
C ARG A 138 -2.17 19.17 -6.66
N ASN A 139 -1.74 19.23 -7.92
CA ASN A 139 -2.27 18.39 -9.00
C ASN A 139 -1.37 17.20 -9.34
N PHE A 140 -0.41 16.83 -8.48
CA PHE A 140 0.58 15.79 -8.80
C PHE A 140 -0.09 14.49 -9.26
N LYS A 141 -1.17 14.06 -8.59
CA LYS A 141 -1.92 12.85 -8.99
C LYS A 141 -2.38 12.92 -10.45
N LYS A 142 -2.96 14.05 -10.87
CA LYS A 142 -3.42 14.24 -12.26
C LYS A 142 -2.26 14.29 -13.25
N ILE A 143 -1.13 14.92 -12.87
CA ILE A 143 0.06 15.02 -13.71
C ILE A 143 0.68 13.64 -13.90
N TYR A 144 0.93 12.92 -12.80
CA TYR A 144 1.45 11.55 -12.80
C TYR A 144 0.61 10.63 -13.68
N MET A 145 -0.72 10.66 -13.51
CA MET A 145 -1.61 9.74 -14.22
C MET A 145 -1.67 10.00 -15.73
N LYS A 146 -1.36 11.22 -16.21
CA LYS A 146 -1.24 11.50 -17.65
C LYS A 146 -0.06 10.78 -18.29
N GLU A 147 0.98 10.49 -17.52
CA GLU A 147 2.16 9.75 -18.01
C GLU A 147 1.86 8.28 -18.27
N GLN A 148 0.73 7.76 -17.77
CA GLN A 148 0.31 6.38 -17.93
C GLN A 148 1.42 5.39 -17.51
N LEU A 149 2.20 5.77 -16.49
CA LEU A 149 3.23 4.93 -15.91
C LEU A 149 2.54 3.84 -15.06
N PRO A 150 2.67 2.54 -15.41
CA PRO A 150 2.16 1.48 -14.55
C PRO A 150 3.02 1.35 -13.29
N CYS A 151 2.50 0.69 -12.27
CA CYS A 151 3.26 0.29 -11.09
C CYS A 151 4.37 -0.68 -11.49
N ILE A 152 5.53 -0.57 -10.85
CA ILE A 152 6.71 -1.43 -11.05
C ILE A 152 6.44 -2.93 -10.80
N PHE A 153 5.35 -3.27 -10.12
CA PHE A 153 4.95 -4.66 -9.85
C PHE A 153 3.73 -5.13 -10.63
N LEU A 154 3.23 -4.32 -11.58
CA LEU A 154 2.12 -4.73 -12.44
C LEU A 154 2.62 -5.67 -13.55
N ASN A 155 2.17 -6.92 -13.53
CA ASN A 155 2.34 -7.81 -14.67
C ASN A 155 1.38 -7.41 -15.80
N PRO A 156 1.87 -6.88 -16.95
CA PRO A 156 1.01 -6.41 -18.03
C PRO A 156 0.34 -7.54 -18.83
N GLU A 157 0.87 -8.76 -18.77
CA GLU A 157 0.32 -9.91 -19.49
C GLU A 157 -0.89 -10.50 -18.75
N THR A 158 -0.79 -10.59 -17.43
CA THR A 158 -1.83 -11.21 -16.59
C THR A 158 -2.72 -10.20 -15.87
N ASN A 159 -2.36 -8.90 -15.91
CA ASN A 159 -3.02 -7.84 -15.15
C ASN A 159 -3.01 -8.08 -13.63
N THR A 160 -2.01 -8.82 -13.12
CA THR A 160 -1.87 -9.13 -11.69
C THR A 160 -0.68 -8.40 -11.08
N CYS A 161 -0.71 -8.23 -9.75
CA CYS A 161 0.40 -7.64 -9.01
C CYS A 161 1.34 -8.74 -8.52
N PHE A 162 2.64 -8.60 -8.79
CA PHE A 162 3.67 -9.54 -8.33
C PHE A 162 3.80 -9.59 -6.80
N ILE A 163 3.43 -8.52 -6.10
CA ILE A 163 3.53 -8.40 -4.64
C ILE A 163 2.15 -8.28 -3.98
N TYR A 164 1.11 -8.91 -4.55
CA TYR A 164 -0.29 -8.69 -4.14
C TYR A 164 -0.52 -8.79 -2.62
N ASP A 165 0.17 -9.72 -1.97
CA ASP A 165 0.03 -10.03 -0.54
C ASP A 165 0.75 -9.05 0.38
N VAL A 166 1.69 -8.27 -0.14
CA VAL A 166 2.43 -7.23 0.59
C VAL A 166 2.30 -5.86 -0.08
N ARG A 167 1.19 -5.65 -0.81
CA ARG A 167 0.88 -4.33 -1.38
C ARG A 167 0.93 -3.27 -0.28
N PRO A 168 1.60 -2.12 -0.52
CA PRO A 168 1.74 -1.09 0.49
C PRO A 168 0.39 -0.49 0.85
N ILE A 169 0.33 0.20 1.99
CA ILE A 169 -0.91 0.72 2.56
C ILE A 169 -1.77 1.56 1.58
N PRO A 170 -1.23 2.43 0.69
CA PRO A 170 -2.08 3.19 -0.24
C PRO A 170 -2.78 2.30 -1.27
N CYS A 171 -2.18 1.16 -1.64
CA CYS A 171 -2.78 0.20 -2.57
C CYS A 171 -3.91 -0.62 -1.95
N ARG A 172 -3.99 -0.66 -0.62
CA ARG A 172 -5.02 -1.39 0.14
C ARG A 172 -6.19 -0.51 0.52
N THR A 173 -5.90 0.70 0.98
CA THR A 173 -6.94 1.65 1.40
C THR A 173 -7.68 2.26 0.22
N TYR A 174 -7.08 2.30 -0.97
CA TYR A 174 -7.74 2.73 -2.19
C TYR A 174 -8.60 1.62 -2.81
N VAL A 175 -9.91 1.82 -2.86
CA VAL A 175 -10.88 0.87 -3.43
C VAL A 175 -11.90 1.56 -4.34
N ASN A 176 -12.47 0.80 -5.27
CA ASN A 176 -13.55 1.28 -6.13
C ASN A 176 -14.84 0.50 -5.88
N TYR A 177 -15.94 1.25 -5.76
CA TYR A 177 -17.30 0.72 -5.64
C TYR A 177 -18.20 1.10 -6.83
N CYS A 178 -17.70 1.97 -7.72
CA CYS A 178 -18.34 2.35 -8.97
C CYS A 178 -18.19 1.27 -10.04
N SER A 179 -18.88 1.45 -11.18
CA SER A 179 -18.68 0.60 -12.35
C SER A 179 -17.20 0.67 -12.79
N PRO A 180 -16.55 -0.48 -13.11
CA PRO A 180 -15.19 -0.48 -13.65
C PRO A 180 -15.03 0.39 -14.90
N SER A 181 -16.12 0.61 -15.66
CA SER A 181 -16.13 1.49 -16.83
C SER A 181 -15.84 2.96 -16.51
N VAL A 182 -16.03 3.40 -15.26
CA VAL A 182 -15.73 4.77 -14.83
C VAL A 182 -14.21 4.97 -14.80
N CYS A 183 -13.48 3.99 -14.25
CA CYS A 183 -12.01 4.00 -14.24
C CYS A 183 -11.42 3.85 -15.65
N ALA A 184 -12.10 3.12 -16.55
CA ALA A 184 -11.65 2.97 -17.95
C ALA A 184 -11.84 4.25 -18.79
N LYS A 185 -12.78 5.13 -18.42
CA LYS A 185 -13.14 6.34 -19.20
C LYS A 185 -12.53 7.62 -18.65
N SER A 186 -12.21 7.66 -17.35
CA SER A 186 -11.54 8.79 -16.72
C SER A 186 -10.29 8.28 -16.03
N HIS A 187 -9.13 8.81 -16.42
CA HIS A 187 -7.86 8.47 -15.79
C HIS A 187 -7.98 8.64 -14.27
N MET A 188 -8.57 9.74 -13.80
CA MET A 188 -8.90 9.98 -12.38
C MET A 188 -10.42 10.11 -12.25
N PRO A 189 -11.14 9.10 -11.72
CA PRO A 189 -12.54 9.29 -11.36
C PRO A 189 -12.66 10.40 -10.30
N ASN A 190 -13.77 11.14 -10.29
CA ASN A 190 -14.08 12.05 -9.18
C ASN A 190 -14.56 11.27 -7.93
N GLU A 191 -14.70 9.95 -8.09
CA GLU A 191 -15.36 9.05 -7.15
C GLU A 191 -14.45 8.01 -6.44
N PRO A 192 -13.15 8.24 -6.21
CA PRO A 192 -12.34 7.27 -5.50
C PRO A 192 -12.78 7.17 -4.04
N PHE A 193 -12.99 5.96 -3.55
CA PHE A 193 -13.18 5.71 -2.14
C PHE A 193 -11.83 5.32 -1.51
N SER A 194 -11.44 6.00 -0.44
CA SER A 194 -10.19 5.71 0.28
C SER A 194 -10.47 5.55 1.78
N TYR A 195 -9.94 4.49 2.36
CA TYR A 195 -9.89 4.27 3.81
C TYR A 195 -8.64 4.92 4.43
N GLU A 196 -8.31 6.15 4.02
CA GLU A 196 -7.08 6.83 4.38
C GLU A 196 -6.91 7.02 5.90
N PHE A 197 -8.01 7.13 6.65
CA PHE A 197 -7.97 7.18 8.12
C PHE A 197 -7.37 5.93 8.78
N LEU A 198 -7.29 4.79 8.09
CA LEU A 198 -6.61 3.59 8.62
C LEU A 198 -5.08 3.70 8.55
N TYR A 199 -4.56 4.66 7.78
CA TYR A 199 -3.12 4.90 7.66
C TYR A 199 -2.49 5.31 9.00
N GLU A 200 -3.18 6.16 9.76
CA GLU A 200 -2.72 6.65 11.07
C GLU A 200 -2.53 5.48 12.04
N PHE A 201 -3.57 4.68 12.26
CA PHE A 201 -3.49 3.49 13.12
C PHE A 201 -2.42 2.50 12.67
N TYR A 202 -2.26 2.32 11.35
CA TYR A 202 -1.24 1.44 10.79
C TYR A 202 0.19 1.93 11.09
N ILE A 203 0.47 3.22 10.88
CA ILE A 203 1.79 3.80 11.13
C ILE A 203 2.09 3.88 12.63
N GLU A 204 1.11 4.24 13.47
CA GLU A 204 1.25 4.23 14.93
C GLU A 204 1.58 2.82 15.43
N SER A 205 0.90 1.80 14.91
CA SER A 205 1.20 0.41 15.29
C SER A 205 2.64 0.00 14.92
N LEU A 206 3.09 0.38 13.71
CA LEU A 206 4.47 0.12 13.30
C LEU A 206 5.47 0.85 14.21
N HIS A 207 5.18 2.11 14.52
CA HIS A 207 5.99 2.94 15.39
C HIS A 207 6.16 2.31 16.78
N ASP A 208 5.06 1.89 17.40
CA ASP A 208 5.06 1.29 18.74
C ASP A 208 5.83 -0.03 18.78
N LEU A 209 5.63 -0.90 17.78
CA LEU A 209 6.38 -2.14 17.64
C LEU A 209 7.88 -1.88 17.49
N ILE A 210 8.27 -0.97 16.58
CA ILE A 210 9.67 -0.64 16.32
C ILE A 210 10.34 -0.05 17.55
N GLN A 211 9.69 0.92 18.21
CA GLN A 211 10.23 1.55 19.42
C GLN A 211 10.47 0.55 20.55
N THR A 212 9.51 -0.35 20.77
CA THR A 212 9.62 -1.36 21.83
C THR A 212 10.80 -2.29 21.57
N LEU A 213 10.91 -2.82 20.34
CA LEU A 213 12.01 -3.73 19.98
C LEU A 213 13.38 -3.04 20.08
N ILE A 214 13.50 -1.80 19.56
CA ILE A 214 14.77 -1.05 19.66
C ILE A 214 15.14 -0.78 21.12
N TYR A 215 14.16 -0.47 21.97
CA TYR A 215 14.38 -0.29 23.41
C TYR A 215 14.90 -1.56 24.08
N GLU A 216 14.43 -2.73 23.65
CA GLU A 216 14.89 -4.04 24.09
C GLU A 216 16.24 -4.47 23.48
N GLY A 217 16.81 -3.67 22.58
CA GLY A 217 18.11 -3.89 21.95
C GLY A 217 18.06 -4.78 20.69
N GLU A 218 16.87 -4.97 20.12
CA GLU A 218 16.67 -5.76 18.91
C GLU A 218 17.07 -5.02 17.65
N ASP A 219 17.54 -5.79 16.66
CA ASP A 219 17.73 -5.30 15.30
C ASP A 219 16.45 -5.52 14.49
N VAL A 220 15.76 -4.43 14.16
CA VAL A 220 14.49 -4.42 13.41
C VAL A 220 14.68 -4.43 11.89
N GLY A 221 15.92 -4.31 11.40
CA GLY A 221 16.24 -4.41 9.96
C GLY A 221 15.89 -3.18 9.11
N ILE A 222 15.61 -2.05 9.76
CA ILE A 222 15.40 -0.73 9.14
C ILE A 222 16.15 0.34 9.94
N ASP A 223 16.44 1.47 9.32
CA ASP A 223 17.00 2.65 9.99
C ASP A 223 15.86 3.51 10.56
N TYR A 224 15.62 3.42 11.88
CA TYR A 224 14.52 4.12 12.54
C TYR A 224 15.00 5.42 13.22
N PRO A 225 14.27 6.55 13.10
CA PRO A 225 12.93 6.71 12.52
C PRO A 225 12.89 6.98 11.02
N ASP A 226 14.04 7.18 10.38
CA ASP A 226 14.15 7.70 9.01
C ASP A 226 13.40 6.83 7.98
N ASP A 227 13.55 5.51 8.03
CA ASP A 227 12.92 4.58 7.09
C ASP A 227 11.38 4.56 7.23
N LEU A 228 10.86 4.80 8.44
CA LEU A 228 9.42 4.77 8.69
C LEU A 228 8.71 6.02 8.15
N PHE A 229 9.39 7.17 8.14
CA PHE A 229 8.78 8.46 7.74
C PHE A 229 9.30 9.01 6.41
N THR A 230 10.39 8.48 5.87
CA THR A 230 10.85 8.82 4.52
C THR A 230 9.92 8.19 3.51
N MET A 231 9.20 9.02 2.76
CA MET A 231 8.27 8.62 1.71
C MET A 231 8.80 9.00 0.33
N ASP A 232 8.53 8.15 -0.65
CA ASP A 232 8.84 8.39 -2.06
C ASP A 232 7.85 7.57 -2.93
N TYR A 233 7.87 7.81 -4.24
CA TYR A 233 7.21 6.91 -5.18
C TYR A 233 7.78 5.50 -5.05
N LEU A 234 6.89 4.50 -5.03
CA LEU A 234 7.26 3.09 -4.85
C LEU A 234 8.41 2.66 -5.77
N PHE A 235 8.40 3.06 -7.04
CA PHE A 235 9.44 2.66 -8.00
C PHE A 235 10.83 3.20 -7.62
N CYS A 236 10.94 4.36 -6.95
CA CYS A 236 12.22 4.96 -6.58
C CYS A 236 13.05 4.02 -5.71
N TYR A 237 12.41 3.32 -4.78
CA TYR A 237 13.06 2.36 -3.88
C TYR A 237 13.60 1.10 -4.57
N PHE A 238 13.16 0.78 -5.79
CA PHE A 238 13.58 -0.44 -6.48
C PHE A 238 14.48 -0.17 -7.71
N ILE A 239 14.51 1.08 -8.17
CA ILE A 239 15.37 1.51 -9.28
C ILE A 239 16.71 2.05 -8.77
N ASN A 240 16.70 2.73 -7.62
CA ASN A 240 17.87 3.45 -7.11
C ASN A 240 18.80 2.61 -6.19
N GLU A 241 18.49 1.35 -5.87
CA GLU A 241 19.35 0.47 -5.07
C GLU A 241 20.68 0.05 -5.73
N LYS A 242 21.04 0.64 -6.87
CA LYS A 242 22.38 0.53 -7.47
C LYS A 242 23.23 1.80 -7.35
N LYS A 243 22.89 2.72 -6.45
CA LYS A 243 23.75 3.87 -6.11
C LYS A 243 24.44 3.67 -4.77
#